data_AF-A0A2S7TZQ0-F1
#
_entry.id   AF-A0A2S7TZQ0-F1
#
_cell.length_a   1.000
_cell.length_b   1.000
_cell.length_c   1.000
_cell.angle_alpha   90.00
_cell.angle_beta   90.00
_cell.angle_gamma   90.00
#
_symmetry.space_group_name_H-M   'P 1'
#
loop_
_entity.id
_entity.type
_entity.pdbx_description
1 polymer ?
#
loop_
_entity_poly.entity_id
_entity_poly.type
_entity_poly.pdbx_seq_one_letter_code
_entity_poly.pdbx_strand_id
1 'polypeptide(L)'
;MLIFFTGKGFVPIELGKTKSAARVGDFGPEIGFSHEMTKDGKEIYLIKFFSSGMPLHHGWSGGRWIGDAPSSERRTNFYPGIDDEDAKKGILYSAMILKFTAGINNLKAYGNTPKIRRFLWMQGERDAQNKQSANEYAACLKLLRNRISADLKTPDLPMVFGQVLPHTPALKRYPHTELIRAQMAAAVSHSGKPEIITRATMVSTDKFPLLKDKVHYNAKGQWMLGQSMAVAMRDILNTEK
;
A
#
# COMPACT_ATOMS: atom_id res chain seq x y z
N MET A 1 11.42 16.92 8.07
CA MET A 1 10.94 16.16 9.26
C MET A 1 9.69 15.33 8.90
N LEU A 2 9.50 14.14 9.49
CA LEU A 2 8.27 13.37 9.32
C LEU A 2 7.22 13.78 10.36
N ILE A 3 6.05 14.19 9.88
CA ILE A 3 4.87 14.49 10.69
C ILE A 3 3.82 13.40 10.45
N PHE A 4 3.46 12.65 11.49
CA PHE A 4 2.63 11.45 11.41
C PHE A 4 1.22 11.68 11.96
N PHE A 5 0.19 11.22 11.25
CA PHE A 5 -1.19 11.28 11.72
C PHE A 5 -1.51 10.12 12.68
N THR A 6 -1.77 10.45 13.93
CA THR A 6 -2.09 9.49 15.00
C THR A 6 -3.53 9.00 15.01
N GLY A 7 -4.40 9.59 14.19
CA GLY A 7 -5.86 9.44 14.27
C GLY A 7 -6.55 10.58 15.03
N LYS A 8 -5.80 11.32 15.87
CA LYS A 8 -6.30 12.51 16.57
C LYS A 8 -5.70 13.81 16.01
N GLY A 9 -4.46 13.75 15.55
CA GLY A 9 -3.75 14.89 14.99
C GLY A 9 -2.38 14.49 14.46
N PHE A 10 -1.72 15.45 13.82
CA PHE A 10 -0.36 15.33 13.31
C PHE A 10 0.67 15.65 14.39
N VAL A 11 1.65 14.77 14.56
CA VAL A 11 2.77 14.97 15.49
C VAL A 11 4.10 14.66 14.80
N PRO A 12 5.20 15.34 15.14
CA PRO A 12 6.53 14.88 14.76
C PRO A 12 6.73 13.42 15.22
N ILE A 13 7.35 12.60 14.38
CA ILE A 13 7.62 11.22 14.78
C ILE A 13 8.75 11.16 15.81
N GLU A 14 8.53 10.48 16.92
CA GLU A 14 9.56 10.13 17.90
C GLU A 14 9.76 8.62 17.85
N LEU A 15 10.92 8.16 17.36
CA LEU A 15 11.24 6.74 17.28
C LEU A 15 11.18 6.10 18.67
N GLY A 16 10.52 4.95 18.77
CA GLY A 16 10.33 4.25 20.04
C GLY A 16 9.14 4.76 20.89
N LYS A 17 8.55 5.92 20.57
CA LYS A 17 7.41 6.48 21.31
C LYS A 17 6.15 6.61 20.46
N THR A 18 6.27 7.21 19.27
CA THR A 18 5.13 7.38 18.36
C THR A 18 4.75 6.02 17.77
N LYS A 19 3.51 5.58 18.02
CA LYS A 19 3.01 4.30 17.50
C LYS A 19 2.67 4.40 16.00
N SER A 20 3.64 4.13 15.12
CA SER A 20 3.44 4.07 13.66
C SER A 20 3.16 2.65 13.13
N ALA A 21 3.29 1.63 13.98
CA ALA A 21 3.07 0.22 13.67
C ALA A 21 2.13 -0.45 14.70
N ALA A 22 2.01 -1.78 14.64
CA ALA A 22 1.11 -2.54 15.52
C ALA A 22 1.47 -2.38 17.01
N ARG A 23 2.76 -2.28 17.32
CA ARG A 23 3.31 -2.09 18.67
C ARG A 23 4.16 -0.83 18.72
N VAL A 24 4.28 -0.24 19.91
CA VAL A 24 5.26 0.83 20.16
C VAL A 24 6.66 0.23 20.03
N GLY A 25 7.59 0.98 19.42
CA GLY A 25 8.95 0.51 19.15
C GLY A 25 9.13 -0.21 17.81
N ASP A 26 8.06 -0.76 17.23
CA ASP A 26 8.09 -1.28 15.87
C ASP A 26 7.92 -0.13 14.85
N PHE A 27 8.46 -0.33 13.65
CA PHE A 27 8.25 0.57 12.52
C PHE A 27 8.12 -0.19 11.20
N GLY A 28 7.45 0.44 10.22
CA GLY A 28 7.39 -0.03 8.84
C GLY A 28 8.23 0.83 7.90
N PRO A 29 7.97 0.76 6.58
CA PRO A 29 8.78 1.48 5.59
C PRO A 29 8.66 3.00 5.70
N GLU A 30 7.72 3.54 6.48
CA GLU A 30 7.56 4.98 6.68
C GLU A 30 8.83 5.68 7.19
N ILE A 31 9.66 5.00 7.98
CA ILE A 31 10.86 5.60 8.55
C ILE A 31 11.95 5.75 7.48
N GLY A 32 12.28 4.69 6.75
CA GLY A 32 13.24 4.76 5.65
C GLY A 32 12.76 5.70 4.53
N PHE A 33 11.45 5.68 4.23
CA PHE A 33 10.85 6.55 3.23
C PHE A 33 10.98 8.03 3.60
N SER A 34 10.60 8.38 4.83
CA SER A 34 10.69 9.75 5.29
C SER A 34 12.13 10.23 5.43
N HIS A 35 13.04 9.38 5.92
CA HIS A 35 14.46 9.70 6.00
C HIS A 35 15.01 10.16 4.65
N GLU A 36 14.72 9.41 3.58
CA GLU A 36 15.14 9.82 2.23
C GLU A 36 14.46 11.11 1.80
N MET A 37 13.14 11.17 1.92
CA MET A 37 12.33 12.24 1.34
C MET A 37 12.51 13.59 2.04
N THR A 38 13.00 13.63 3.28
CA THR A 38 13.24 14.88 4.03
C THR A 38 14.69 15.39 3.98
N LYS A 39 15.57 14.77 3.19
CA LYS A 39 16.98 15.19 3.05
C LYS A 39 17.15 16.63 2.55
N ASP A 40 16.16 17.15 1.82
CA ASP A 40 16.13 18.53 1.32
C ASP A 40 15.47 19.51 2.31
N GLY A 41 15.31 19.11 3.57
CA GLY A 41 14.72 19.93 4.64
C GLY A 41 13.19 19.99 4.62
N LYS A 42 12.52 19.38 3.64
CA LYS A 42 11.06 19.41 3.56
C LYS A 42 10.40 18.62 4.68
N GLU A 43 9.22 19.07 5.07
CA GLU A 43 8.31 18.32 5.93
C GLU A 43 7.44 17.37 5.10
N ILE A 44 7.15 16.21 5.67
CA ILE A 44 6.26 15.23 5.07
C ILE A 44 5.18 14.89 6.08
N TYR A 45 3.94 15.07 5.64
CA TYR A 45 2.76 14.68 6.38
C TYR A 45 2.34 13.29 5.91
N LEU A 46 2.40 12.30 6.79
CA LEU A 46 2.08 10.91 6.48
C LEU A 46 0.81 10.46 7.20
N ILE A 47 -0.12 9.91 6.44
CA ILE A 47 -1.27 9.19 6.95
C ILE A 47 -1.09 7.72 6.59
N LYS A 48 -1.05 6.84 7.59
CA LYS A 48 -0.82 5.40 7.41
C LYS A 48 -2.03 4.59 7.86
N PHE A 49 -2.43 3.64 7.02
CA PHE A 49 -3.39 2.59 7.35
C PHE A 49 -2.74 1.24 7.04
N PHE A 50 -3.00 0.22 7.87
CA PHE A 50 -2.52 -1.15 7.65
C PHE A 50 -3.45 -2.14 8.35
N SER A 51 -3.52 -3.36 7.81
CA SER A 51 -4.15 -4.51 8.47
C SER A 51 -3.42 -5.78 8.04
N SER A 52 -2.89 -6.53 9.02
CA SER A 52 -2.00 -7.66 8.75
C SER A 52 -2.74 -8.86 8.16
N GLY A 53 -2.14 -9.52 7.17
CA GLY A 53 -2.66 -10.75 6.58
C GLY A 53 -3.97 -10.57 5.80
N MET A 54 -4.26 -9.37 5.32
CA MET A 54 -5.50 -9.04 4.62
C MET A 54 -5.30 -9.00 3.09
N PRO A 55 -6.27 -9.49 2.31
CA PRO A 55 -6.23 -9.52 0.86
C PRO A 55 -6.71 -8.22 0.21
N LEU A 56 -6.39 -8.06 -1.07
CA LEU A 56 -6.95 -7.03 -1.92
C LEU A 56 -8.17 -7.53 -2.70
N HIS A 57 -8.15 -8.76 -3.18
CA HIS A 57 -9.19 -9.28 -4.07
C HIS A 57 -10.54 -9.42 -3.36
N HIS A 58 -11.61 -9.07 -4.08
CA HIS A 58 -12.97 -9.08 -3.58
C HIS A 58 -13.46 -10.46 -3.14
N GLY A 59 -13.01 -11.53 -3.79
CA GLY A 59 -13.32 -12.93 -3.47
C GLY A 59 -12.93 -13.40 -2.06
N TRP A 60 -12.23 -12.57 -1.27
CA TRP A 60 -11.88 -12.88 0.11
C TRP A 60 -12.76 -12.15 1.14
N SER A 61 -12.94 -12.78 2.30
CA SER A 61 -13.24 -12.09 3.57
C SER A 61 -12.24 -12.55 4.63
N GLY A 62 -11.29 -11.68 4.97
CA GLY A 62 -10.16 -12.00 5.83
C GLY A 62 -9.29 -13.09 5.21
N GLY A 63 -9.09 -14.18 5.95
CA GLY A 63 -8.36 -15.36 5.48
C GLY A 63 -9.21 -16.39 4.74
N ARG A 64 -10.50 -16.14 4.51
CA ARG A 64 -11.43 -17.09 3.87
C ARG A 64 -11.76 -16.66 2.45
N TRP A 65 -11.55 -17.54 1.48
CA TRP A 65 -12.06 -17.36 0.12
C TRP A 65 -13.56 -17.67 0.08
N ILE A 66 -14.36 -16.71 -0.36
CA ILE A 66 -15.82 -16.80 -0.50
C ILE A 66 -16.29 -16.61 -1.95
N GLY A 67 -15.37 -16.38 -2.89
CA GLY A 67 -15.64 -16.28 -4.32
C GLY A 67 -16.40 -15.02 -4.73
N ASP A 68 -16.84 -15.00 -5.99
CA ASP A 68 -17.34 -13.78 -6.65
C ASP A 68 -18.84 -13.55 -6.49
N ALA A 69 -19.57 -14.55 -5.98
CA ALA A 69 -21.00 -14.45 -5.74
C ALA A 69 -21.30 -13.33 -4.73
N PRO A 70 -22.37 -12.53 -4.91
CA PRO A 70 -22.83 -11.58 -3.91
C PRO A 70 -22.99 -12.27 -2.56
N SER A 71 -22.52 -11.61 -1.51
CA SER A 71 -22.59 -12.10 -0.13
C SER A 71 -23.38 -11.08 0.68
N SER A 72 -24.31 -11.54 1.52
CA SER A 72 -24.94 -10.68 2.53
C SER A 72 -23.95 -10.26 3.62
N GLU A 73 -22.88 -11.04 3.82
CA GLU A 73 -21.79 -10.70 4.74
C GLU A 73 -20.84 -9.68 4.10
N ARG A 74 -20.50 -8.64 4.88
CA ARG A 74 -19.44 -7.68 4.53
C ARG A 74 -18.09 -8.38 4.44
N ARG A 75 -17.28 -7.94 3.48
CA ARG A 75 -15.98 -8.56 3.18
C ARG A 75 -14.85 -7.84 3.90
N THR A 76 -14.04 -8.58 4.66
CA THR A 76 -12.84 -8.04 5.33
C THR A 76 -11.64 -8.09 4.41
N ASN A 77 -11.56 -7.14 3.47
CA ASN A 77 -10.47 -7.02 2.50
C ASN A 77 -10.25 -5.53 2.14
N PHE A 78 -9.25 -5.26 1.31
CA PHE A 78 -8.93 -3.94 0.76
C PHE A 78 -9.59 -3.66 -0.60
N TYR A 79 -10.51 -4.51 -1.05
CA TYR A 79 -11.18 -4.31 -2.34
C TYR A 79 -11.97 -3.00 -2.32
N PRO A 80 -11.74 -2.10 -3.28
CA PRO A 80 -12.31 -0.76 -3.22
C PRO A 80 -13.77 -0.68 -3.70
N GLY A 81 -14.27 -1.72 -4.37
CA GLY A 81 -15.50 -1.63 -5.16
C GLY A 81 -15.28 -0.98 -6.51
N ILE A 82 -16.13 -1.26 -7.49
CA ILE A 82 -16.17 -0.50 -8.76
C ILE A 82 -16.75 0.91 -8.55
N ASP A 83 -17.66 1.04 -7.59
CA ASP A 83 -18.28 2.28 -7.14
C ASP A 83 -18.60 2.24 -5.64
N ASP A 84 -19.31 3.26 -5.15
CA ASP A 84 -19.65 3.36 -3.73
C ASP A 84 -20.72 2.37 -3.28
N GLU A 85 -21.55 1.87 -4.20
CA GLU A 85 -22.67 0.96 -3.94
C GLU A 85 -22.29 -0.51 -4.17
N ASP A 86 -21.08 -0.78 -4.67
CA ASP A 86 -20.59 -2.14 -4.88
C ASP A 86 -20.65 -2.96 -3.58
N ALA A 87 -21.54 -3.94 -3.56
CA ALA A 87 -21.75 -4.85 -2.43
C ALA A 87 -20.49 -5.65 -2.04
N LYS A 88 -19.49 -5.72 -2.93
CA LYS A 88 -18.20 -6.38 -2.68
C LYS A 88 -17.18 -5.47 -2.04
N LYS A 89 -17.45 -4.16 -1.90
CA LYS A 89 -16.54 -3.18 -1.28
C LYS A 89 -16.12 -3.63 0.11
N GLY A 90 -14.81 -3.66 0.33
CA GLY A 90 -14.18 -4.18 1.53
C GLY A 90 -14.24 -3.20 2.70
N ILE A 91 -14.49 -3.71 3.90
CA ILE A 91 -14.55 -2.87 5.11
C ILE A 91 -13.20 -2.20 5.42
N LEU A 92 -12.06 -2.81 5.03
CA LEU A 92 -10.75 -2.22 5.27
C LEU A 92 -10.44 -1.11 4.28
N TYR A 93 -10.95 -1.18 3.06
CA TYR A 93 -10.89 -0.07 2.11
C TYR A 93 -11.67 1.13 2.66
N SER A 94 -12.92 0.93 3.08
CA SER A 94 -13.73 2.00 3.68
C SER A 94 -13.06 2.61 4.91
N ALA A 95 -12.52 1.78 5.81
CA ALA A 95 -11.79 2.26 6.99
C ALA A 95 -10.51 3.03 6.62
N MET A 96 -9.80 2.62 5.57
CA MET A 96 -8.63 3.32 5.05
C MET A 96 -8.99 4.70 4.51
N ILE A 97 -10.01 4.80 3.65
CA ILE A 97 -10.48 6.08 3.10
C ILE A 97 -10.98 7.01 4.22
N LEU A 98 -11.73 6.49 5.20
CA LEU A 98 -12.15 7.27 6.36
C LEU A 98 -10.95 7.85 7.12
N LYS A 99 -9.91 7.05 7.36
CA LYS A 99 -8.69 7.53 8.05
C LYS A 99 -7.93 8.57 7.21
N PHE A 100 -7.83 8.37 5.90
CA PHE A 100 -7.18 9.32 4.98
C PHE A 100 -7.93 10.65 4.96
N THR A 101 -9.25 10.62 4.80
CA THR A 101 -10.11 11.81 4.85
C THR A 101 -10.01 12.53 6.18
N ALA A 102 -9.98 11.81 7.32
CA ALA A 102 -9.81 12.41 8.64
C ALA A 102 -8.48 13.16 8.77
N GLY A 103 -7.37 12.58 8.31
CA GLY A 103 -6.07 13.26 8.33
C GLY A 103 -6.03 14.48 7.39
N ILE A 104 -6.59 14.37 6.19
CA ILE A 104 -6.68 15.51 5.25
C ILE A 104 -7.50 16.66 5.85
N ASN A 105 -8.64 16.34 6.46
CA ASN A 105 -9.51 17.34 7.10
C ASN A 105 -8.87 17.94 8.36
N ASN A 106 -8.08 17.17 9.11
CA ASN A 106 -7.33 17.70 10.23
C ASN A 106 -6.35 18.81 9.79
N LEU A 107 -5.61 18.62 8.68
CA LEU A 107 -4.74 19.67 8.13
C LEU A 107 -5.51 20.91 7.68
N LYS A 108 -6.66 20.71 7.02
CA LYS A 108 -7.54 21.81 6.59
C LYS A 108 -8.09 22.62 7.75
N ALA A 109 -8.42 21.97 8.87
CA ALA A 109 -8.91 22.66 10.08
C ALA A 109 -7.87 23.63 10.67
N TYR A 110 -6.58 23.42 10.40
CA TYR A 110 -5.50 24.36 10.75
C TYR A 110 -5.20 25.38 9.64
N GLY A 111 -6.11 25.59 8.69
CA GLY A 111 -5.97 26.58 7.61
C GLY A 111 -5.04 26.17 6.46
N ASN A 112 -4.61 24.89 6.41
CA ASN A 112 -3.74 24.41 5.33
C ASN A 112 -4.54 23.96 4.09
N THR A 113 -3.89 23.99 2.93
CA THR A 113 -4.41 23.43 1.67
C THR A 113 -3.59 22.17 1.29
N PRO A 114 -3.79 21.03 1.96
CA PRO A 114 -2.97 19.84 1.73
C PRO A 114 -3.15 19.29 0.31
N LYS A 115 -2.02 18.93 -0.33
CA LYS A 115 -2.00 18.21 -1.61
C LYS A 115 -1.49 16.79 -1.40
N ILE A 116 -2.27 15.79 -1.79
CA ILE A 116 -1.83 14.40 -1.80
C ILE A 116 -0.83 14.26 -2.96
N ARG A 117 0.40 13.89 -2.65
CA ARG A 117 1.47 13.80 -3.66
C ARG A 117 1.77 12.36 -4.08
N ARG A 118 1.45 11.39 -3.23
CA ARG A 118 2.09 10.07 -3.21
C ARG A 118 1.16 9.05 -2.58
N PHE A 119 1.07 7.86 -3.18
CA PHE A 119 0.49 6.67 -2.57
C PHE A 119 1.53 5.54 -2.54
N LEU A 120 1.70 4.92 -1.36
CA LEU A 120 2.60 3.80 -1.16
C LEU A 120 1.79 2.56 -0.79
N TRP A 121 2.09 1.43 -1.42
CA TRP A 121 1.36 0.18 -1.20
C TRP A 121 2.32 -0.99 -0.95
N MET A 122 2.01 -1.82 0.03
CA MET A 122 2.75 -3.06 0.31
C MET A 122 1.76 -4.12 0.77
N GLN A 123 1.42 -5.03 -0.14
CA GLN A 123 0.47 -6.10 0.08
C GLN A 123 0.57 -7.09 -1.09
N GLY A 124 0.13 -8.32 -0.87
CA GLY A 124 -0.09 -9.34 -1.90
C GLY A 124 0.08 -10.76 -1.35
N GLU A 125 0.65 -10.92 -0.16
CA GLU A 125 0.93 -12.21 0.46
C GLU A 125 -0.33 -13.06 0.61
N ARG A 126 -1.47 -12.45 0.98
CA ARG A 126 -2.74 -13.18 1.09
C ARG A 126 -3.27 -13.59 -0.29
N ASP A 127 -3.24 -12.70 -1.27
CA ASP A 127 -3.72 -12.97 -2.62
C ASP A 127 -2.91 -14.09 -3.30
N ALA A 128 -1.63 -14.25 -2.96
CA ALA A 128 -0.77 -15.34 -3.43
C ALA A 128 -1.21 -16.75 -2.97
N GLN A 129 -2.18 -16.84 -2.05
CA GLN A 129 -2.71 -18.11 -1.55
C GLN A 129 -3.85 -18.67 -2.41
N ASN A 130 -4.43 -17.86 -3.31
CA ASN A 130 -5.50 -18.29 -4.19
C ASN A 130 -5.15 -17.95 -5.65
N LYS A 131 -5.31 -18.92 -6.56
CA LYS A 131 -4.90 -18.77 -7.97
C LYS A 131 -5.61 -17.62 -8.67
N GLN A 132 -6.93 -17.50 -8.48
CA GLN A 132 -7.73 -16.45 -9.11
C GLN A 132 -7.33 -15.08 -8.58
N SER A 133 -7.25 -14.94 -7.26
CA SER A 133 -6.78 -13.74 -6.58
C SER A 133 -5.41 -13.27 -7.06
N ALA A 134 -4.45 -14.21 -7.19
CA ALA A 134 -3.12 -13.93 -7.69
C ALA A 134 -3.13 -13.53 -9.17
N ASN A 135 -3.97 -14.17 -9.99
CA ASN A 135 -4.09 -13.89 -11.43
C ASN A 135 -4.72 -12.52 -11.72
N GLU A 136 -5.67 -12.08 -10.89
CA GLU A 136 -6.40 -10.82 -11.08
C GLU A 136 -5.74 -9.62 -10.38
N TYR A 137 -4.55 -9.83 -9.79
CA TYR A 137 -3.93 -8.86 -8.90
C TYR A 137 -3.60 -7.52 -9.58
N ALA A 138 -3.18 -7.52 -10.84
CA ALA A 138 -2.89 -6.28 -11.57
C ALA A 138 -4.15 -5.42 -11.75
N ALA A 139 -5.26 -6.04 -12.16
CA ALA A 139 -6.55 -5.37 -12.29
C ALA A 139 -7.05 -4.84 -10.93
N CYS A 140 -6.88 -5.62 -9.86
CA CYS A 140 -7.22 -5.20 -8.51
C CYS A 140 -6.37 -4.00 -8.03
N LEU A 141 -5.06 -3.99 -8.29
CA LEU A 141 -4.19 -2.85 -7.97
C LEU A 141 -4.59 -1.60 -8.74
N LYS A 142 -4.90 -1.73 -10.03
CA LYS A 142 -5.36 -0.63 -10.88
C LYS A 142 -6.66 -0.04 -10.36
N LEU A 143 -7.62 -0.89 -10.01
CA LEU A 143 -8.88 -0.46 -9.41
C LEU A 143 -8.66 0.25 -8.07
N LEU A 144 -7.82 -0.31 -7.19
CA LEU A 144 -7.45 0.32 -5.90
C LEU A 144 -6.93 1.74 -6.10
N ARG A 145 -5.94 1.92 -6.98
CA ARG A 145 -5.35 3.23 -7.25
C ARG A 145 -6.39 4.20 -7.78
N ASN A 146 -7.21 3.76 -8.75
CA ASN A 146 -8.21 4.62 -9.38
C ASN A 146 -9.31 5.04 -8.41
N ARG A 147 -9.79 4.13 -7.56
CA ARG A 147 -10.79 4.46 -6.53
C ARG A 147 -10.23 5.40 -5.47
N ILE A 148 -9.00 5.20 -4.98
CA ILE A 148 -8.36 6.17 -4.06
C ILE A 148 -8.22 7.55 -4.72
N SER A 149 -7.82 7.59 -6.00
CA SER A 149 -7.73 8.83 -6.77
C SER A 149 -9.07 9.56 -6.86
N ALA A 150 -10.17 8.83 -7.07
CA ALA A 150 -11.52 9.38 -7.14
C ALA A 150 -12.01 9.84 -5.76
N ASP A 151 -11.98 8.96 -4.76
CA ASP A 151 -12.50 9.19 -3.40
C ASP A 151 -11.80 10.37 -2.71
N LEU A 152 -10.49 10.52 -2.94
CA LEU A 152 -9.70 11.61 -2.36
C LEU A 152 -9.52 12.81 -3.31
N LYS A 153 -10.18 12.81 -4.47
CA LYS A 153 -10.14 13.89 -5.48
C LYS A 153 -8.72 14.31 -5.85
N THR A 154 -7.85 13.33 -6.08
CA THR A 154 -6.43 13.52 -6.40
C THR A 154 -6.13 12.90 -7.75
N PRO A 155 -6.51 13.54 -8.87
CA PRO A 155 -6.20 13.02 -10.20
C PRO A 155 -4.68 12.79 -10.35
N ASP A 156 -4.32 11.84 -11.21
CA ASP A 156 -2.93 11.49 -11.50
C ASP A 156 -2.10 11.03 -10.29
N LEU A 157 -2.74 10.47 -9.25
CA LEU A 157 -2.10 9.96 -8.05
C LEU A 157 -0.91 9.03 -8.36
N PRO A 158 0.34 9.45 -8.08
CA PRO A 158 1.51 8.60 -8.23
C PRO A 158 1.49 7.46 -7.22
N MET A 159 1.81 6.25 -7.68
CA MET A 159 1.80 5.05 -6.86
C MET A 159 3.16 4.35 -6.90
N VAL A 160 3.69 4.00 -5.74
CA VAL A 160 4.81 3.06 -5.64
C VAL A 160 4.35 1.87 -4.81
N PHE A 161 4.61 0.66 -5.30
CA PHE A 161 4.30 -0.55 -4.56
C PHE A 161 5.50 -1.49 -4.43
N GLY A 162 5.59 -2.22 -3.33
CA GLY A 162 6.65 -3.21 -3.12
C GLY A 162 6.25 -4.57 -3.67
N GLN A 163 7.21 -5.27 -4.28
CA GLN A 163 7.05 -6.67 -4.65
C GLN A 163 7.02 -7.55 -3.39
N VAL A 164 6.10 -8.50 -3.33
CA VAL A 164 5.96 -9.39 -2.16
C VAL A 164 6.70 -10.71 -2.34
N LEU A 165 6.86 -11.42 -1.23
CA LEU A 165 7.36 -12.80 -1.18
C LEU A 165 8.73 -12.96 -1.89
N PRO A 166 9.78 -12.26 -1.43
CA PRO A 166 11.12 -12.33 -2.02
C PRO A 166 11.88 -13.64 -1.73
N HIS A 167 11.38 -14.48 -0.81
CA HIS A 167 12.08 -15.72 -0.47
C HIS A 167 11.98 -16.77 -1.59
N THR A 168 13.14 -17.27 -2.01
CA THR A 168 13.27 -18.38 -2.96
C THR A 168 13.90 -19.60 -2.26
N PRO A 169 13.33 -20.81 -2.42
CA PRO A 169 12.11 -21.13 -3.17
C PRO A 169 10.86 -20.59 -2.48
N ALA A 170 9.78 -20.40 -3.26
CA ALA A 170 8.49 -19.97 -2.73
C ALA A 170 8.02 -20.89 -1.59
N LEU A 171 7.50 -20.30 -0.52
CA LEU A 171 6.96 -21.08 0.61
C LEU A 171 5.68 -21.80 0.17
N LYS A 172 5.51 -23.05 0.60
CA LYS A 172 4.32 -23.88 0.29
C LYS A 172 2.98 -23.19 0.57
N ARG A 173 2.93 -22.32 1.59
CA ARG A 173 1.72 -21.55 1.97
C ARG A 173 1.39 -20.38 1.02
N TYR A 174 2.21 -20.10 0.02
CA TYR A 174 2.00 -19.09 -1.03
C TYR A 174 2.28 -19.72 -2.41
N PRO A 175 1.46 -20.69 -2.84
CA PRO A 175 1.71 -21.49 -4.05
C PRO A 175 1.70 -20.66 -5.34
N HIS A 176 1.15 -19.45 -5.34
CA HIS A 176 1.04 -18.59 -6.51
C HIS A 176 1.97 -17.37 -6.45
N THR A 177 3.12 -17.49 -5.76
CA THR A 177 4.12 -16.43 -5.61
C THR A 177 4.61 -15.89 -6.96
N GLU A 178 4.95 -16.76 -7.91
CA GLU A 178 5.42 -16.34 -9.23
C GLU A 178 4.31 -15.60 -10.01
N LEU A 179 3.09 -16.12 -9.95
CA LEU A 179 1.93 -15.56 -10.63
C LEU A 179 1.60 -14.14 -10.12
N ILE A 180 1.52 -13.95 -8.80
CA ILE A 180 1.22 -12.61 -8.27
C ILE A 180 2.36 -11.63 -8.56
N ARG A 181 3.62 -12.07 -8.53
CA ARG A 181 4.77 -11.21 -8.86
C ARG A 181 4.78 -10.82 -10.34
N ALA A 182 4.33 -11.70 -11.24
CA ALA A 182 4.12 -11.38 -12.65
C ALA A 182 2.99 -10.34 -12.84
N GLN A 183 1.89 -10.47 -12.10
CA GLN A 183 0.80 -9.48 -12.12
C GLN A 183 1.23 -8.12 -11.54
N MET A 184 2.05 -8.11 -10.48
CA MET A 184 2.67 -6.88 -9.97
C MET A 184 3.54 -6.20 -11.04
N ALA A 185 4.35 -6.96 -11.79
CA ALA A 185 5.15 -6.42 -12.89
C ALA A 185 4.26 -5.90 -14.04
N ALA A 186 3.15 -6.57 -14.34
CA ALA A 186 2.18 -6.13 -15.35
C ALA A 186 1.52 -4.78 -15.02
N ALA A 187 1.33 -4.46 -13.74
CA ALA A 187 0.69 -3.21 -13.30
C ALA A 187 1.58 -1.95 -13.44
N VAL A 188 2.90 -2.11 -13.62
CA VAL A 188 3.83 -0.97 -13.77
C VAL A 188 3.56 -0.17 -15.04
N SER A 189 3.69 1.15 -15.00
CA SER A 189 3.26 2.06 -16.06
C SER A 189 3.88 1.81 -17.44
N HIS A 190 5.08 1.23 -17.48
CA HIS A 190 5.84 0.96 -18.71
C HIS A 190 5.89 -0.54 -19.06
N SER A 191 4.98 -1.37 -18.52
CA SER A 191 4.97 -2.82 -18.77
C SER A 191 4.44 -3.21 -20.16
N GLY A 192 3.73 -2.30 -20.83
CA GLY A 192 3.03 -2.56 -22.10
C GLY A 192 1.80 -3.47 -21.96
N LYS A 193 1.31 -3.73 -20.74
CA LYS A 193 0.14 -4.57 -20.48
C LYS A 193 -1.17 -3.76 -20.40
N PRO A 194 -2.35 -4.35 -20.67
CA PRO A 194 -3.64 -3.66 -20.51
C PRO A 194 -3.89 -3.12 -19.10
N GLU A 195 -3.36 -3.81 -18.09
CA GLU A 195 -3.53 -3.51 -16.67
C GLU A 195 -2.55 -2.45 -16.13
N ILE A 196 -1.81 -1.74 -17.01
CA ILE A 196 -0.91 -0.67 -16.57
C ILE A 196 -1.64 0.36 -15.71
N ILE A 197 -0.94 0.84 -14.69
CA ILE A 197 -1.34 1.97 -13.85
C ILE A 197 -0.46 3.15 -14.22
N THR A 198 -1.07 4.24 -14.68
CA THR A 198 -0.35 5.47 -15.01
C THR A 198 0.40 5.99 -13.78
N ARG A 199 1.67 6.39 -13.96
CA ARG A 199 2.52 6.93 -12.89
C ARG A 199 2.67 5.97 -11.70
N ALA A 200 2.78 4.68 -12.02
CA ALA A 200 3.03 3.64 -11.04
C ALA A 200 4.30 2.86 -11.34
N THR A 201 5.10 2.60 -10.30
CA THR A 201 6.26 1.71 -10.40
C THR A 201 6.32 0.74 -9.22
N MET A 202 7.09 -0.32 -9.41
CA MET A 202 7.29 -1.39 -8.43
C MET A 202 8.73 -1.36 -7.90
N VAL A 203 8.89 -1.54 -6.60
CA VAL A 203 10.18 -1.80 -5.95
C VAL A 203 10.38 -3.31 -5.82
N SER A 204 11.43 -3.86 -6.42
CA SER A 204 11.87 -5.24 -6.11
C SER A 204 12.41 -5.31 -4.69
N THR A 205 12.08 -6.39 -3.98
CA THR A 205 12.44 -6.63 -2.58
C THR A 205 13.37 -7.83 -2.40
N ASP A 206 13.88 -8.41 -3.50
CA ASP A 206 14.64 -9.68 -3.49
C ASP A 206 15.89 -9.66 -2.60
N LYS A 207 16.49 -8.47 -2.42
CA LYS A 207 17.69 -8.28 -1.61
C LYS A 207 17.41 -7.79 -0.19
N PHE A 208 16.14 -7.65 0.19
CA PHE A 208 15.77 -7.07 1.48
C PHE A 208 15.76 -8.16 2.56
N PRO A 209 16.45 -7.94 3.69
CA PRO A 209 16.57 -8.98 4.71
C PRO A 209 15.24 -9.20 5.45
N LEU A 210 14.93 -10.48 5.66
CA LEU A 210 13.70 -10.96 6.27
C LEU A 210 13.93 -11.39 7.72
N LEU A 211 12.83 -11.54 8.46
CA LEU A 211 12.76 -12.31 9.69
C LEU A 211 12.86 -13.81 9.38
N LYS A 212 13.03 -14.63 10.42
CA LYS A 212 13.15 -16.08 10.32
C LYS A 212 11.94 -16.76 9.64
N ASP A 213 10.77 -16.11 9.66
CA ASP A 213 9.56 -16.62 9.01
C ASP A 213 9.57 -16.52 7.48
N LYS A 214 10.60 -15.87 6.92
CA LYS A 214 10.85 -15.71 5.47
C LYS A 214 9.74 -14.93 4.74
N VAL A 215 8.95 -14.16 5.45
CA VAL A 215 7.87 -13.33 4.88
C VAL A 215 8.00 -11.89 5.31
N HIS A 216 8.12 -11.65 6.61
CA HIS A 216 8.18 -10.29 7.14
C HIS A 216 9.59 -9.75 7.07
N TYR A 217 9.74 -8.49 6.66
CA TYR A 217 11.04 -7.80 6.67
C TYR A 217 11.49 -7.52 8.11
N ASN A 218 12.78 -7.68 8.36
CA ASN A 218 13.37 -7.21 9.61
C ASN A 218 13.56 -5.68 9.57
N ALA A 219 14.08 -5.08 10.65
CA ALA A 219 14.28 -3.63 10.74
C ALA A 219 15.09 -3.05 9.55
N LYS A 220 16.17 -3.73 9.13
CA LYS A 220 16.98 -3.33 7.97
C LYS A 220 16.20 -3.46 6.66
N GLY A 221 15.39 -4.51 6.52
CA GLY A 221 14.54 -4.71 5.35
C GLY A 221 13.44 -3.65 5.23
N GLN A 222 12.79 -3.29 6.35
CA GLN A 222 11.80 -2.20 6.39
C GLN A 222 12.44 -0.85 6.03
N TRP A 223 13.63 -0.58 6.56
CA TRP A 223 14.40 0.61 6.20
C TRP A 223 14.70 0.67 4.70
N MET A 224 15.28 -0.41 4.15
CA MET A 224 15.60 -0.50 2.71
C MET A 224 14.35 -0.36 1.84
N LEU A 225 13.24 -1.00 2.21
CA LEU A 225 11.96 -0.86 1.51
C LEU A 225 11.51 0.59 1.46
N GLY A 226 11.56 1.30 2.59
CA GLY A 226 11.25 2.72 2.66
C GLY A 226 12.14 3.57 1.76
N GLN A 227 13.46 3.37 1.82
CA GLN A 227 14.41 4.12 0.99
C GLN A 227 14.17 3.90 -0.51
N SER A 228 14.00 2.65 -0.92
CA SER A 228 13.73 2.30 -2.32
C SER A 228 12.39 2.85 -2.80
N MET A 229 11.36 2.84 -1.96
CA MET A 229 10.08 3.49 -2.27
C MET A 229 10.22 5.00 -2.45
N ALA A 230 11.06 5.66 -1.64
CA ALA A 230 11.32 7.09 -1.76
C ALA A 230 12.04 7.46 -3.05
N VAL A 231 13.09 6.70 -3.42
CA VAL A 231 13.81 6.87 -4.69
C VAL A 231 12.87 6.69 -5.88
N ALA A 232 12.16 5.57 -5.93
CA ALA A 232 11.19 5.29 -6.98
C ALA A 232 10.12 6.39 -7.11
N MET A 233 9.67 6.94 -5.98
CA MET A 233 8.69 8.02 -5.97
C MET A 233 9.26 9.36 -6.46
N ARG A 234 10.55 9.63 -6.24
CA ARG A 234 11.22 10.81 -6.82
C ARG A 234 11.35 10.67 -8.33
N ASP A 235 11.70 9.48 -8.81
CA ASP A 235 11.89 9.23 -10.24
C ASP A 235 10.59 9.45 -11.01
N ILE A 236 9.46 8.92 -10.51
CA ILE A 236 8.12 9.17 -11.09
C ILE A 236 7.78 10.67 -11.18
N LEU A 237 8.24 11.49 -10.24
CA LEU A 237 7.96 12.93 -10.20
C LEU A 237 8.97 13.75 -11.03
N ASN A 238 10.15 13.22 -11.31
CA ASN A 238 11.19 13.92 -12.06
C ASN A 238 11.05 13.76 -13.57
N THR A 239 10.31 12.77 -14.07
CA THR A 239 9.94 12.65 -15.49
C THR A 239 8.98 13.74 -15.99
N GLU A 240 8.78 14.81 -15.20
CA GLU A 240 7.89 15.94 -15.46
C GLU A 240 8.63 17.28 -15.68
N LYS A 241 9.97 17.25 -15.74
CA LYS A 241 10.79 18.39 -16.14
C LYS A 241 11.38 18.15 -17.52
#